data_AF-K9PIC1-F1
#
_entry.id   AF-K9PIC1-F1
#
_cell.length_a   1.000
_cell.length_b   1.000
_cell.length_c   1.000
_cell.angle_alpha   90.00
_cell.angle_beta   90.00
_cell.angle_gamma   90.00
#
_symmetry.space_group_name_H-M   'P 1'
#
loop_
_entity.id
_entity.type
_entity.pdbx_description
1 polymer ?
#
loop_
_entity_poly.entity_id
_entity_poly.type
_entity_poly.pdbx_seq_one_letter_code
_entity_poly.pdbx_strand_id
1 'polypeptide(L)'
;MQSISRKQLFHRVGSRFFLLLLACSLGGQNSVYAQPQTTQLLPFFDNVDNPVPVGFPAGEQLDISPLPPKLNPFDEAVLNTCGSIGTRVSADKFQQLLSNYPDVVKKLQQVSGGELRPGRKNKAQFLEDLTNIWIKRRGFEHIFCGEIYNANDIGGLHFYGRYLQLQNQGIAGRLPNNQAKEEVIPGVIYTVGILIKQGSRTVRDNIKGYSYLSNAQEMLLDATKVFKLQRNTEAACIYIVKDSETGTTFPTVFVSKEKAIVTFYPDATPQGAKCRS
;
A
#
# COMPACT_ATOMS: atom_id res chain seq x y z
N MET A 1 16.24 55.75 16.07
CA MET A 1 15.49 57.02 16.04
C MET A 1 14.05 56.73 15.66
N GLN A 2 13.13 57.10 16.56
CA GLN A 2 11.71 57.39 16.38
C GLN A 2 10.74 56.29 15.85
N SER A 3 10.05 55.72 16.85
CA SER A 3 8.63 55.29 16.83
C SER A 3 7.70 56.41 16.36
N ILE A 4 6.64 56.07 15.61
CA ILE A 4 5.34 56.76 15.70
C ILE A 4 4.18 55.75 15.63
N SER A 5 3.39 55.77 16.69
CA SER A 5 2.07 55.17 16.90
C SER A 5 0.97 56.15 16.48
N ARG A 6 -0.22 55.68 16.10
CA ARG A 6 -1.46 56.46 16.32
C ARG A 6 -2.66 55.57 16.64
N LYS A 7 -3.15 55.76 17.87
CA LYS A 7 -4.45 55.32 18.40
C LYS A 7 -5.57 56.29 17.96
N GLN A 8 -6.73 55.68 17.72
CA GLN A 8 -8.08 55.99 18.21
C GLN A 8 -8.81 57.34 17.95
N LEU A 9 -10.13 57.14 17.78
CA LEU A 9 -11.29 57.82 18.37
C LEU A 9 -12.07 58.79 17.45
N PHE A 10 -13.39 58.57 17.27
CA PHE A 10 -14.46 59.43 17.83
C PHE A 10 -15.90 58.95 17.49
N HIS A 11 -16.76 59.06 18.53
CA HIS A 11 -18.24 59.13 18.69
C HIS A 11 -19.23 58.74 17.56
N ARG A 12 -20.31 57.95 17.78
CA ARG A 12 -21.43 57.95 18.76
C ARG A 12 -22.48 59.06 18.54
N VAL A 13 -23.57 58.75 17.83
CA VAL A 13 -24.99 59.25 17.96
C VAL A 13 -25.83 58.31 17.06
N GLY A 14 -27.05 57.85 17.31
CA GLY A 14 -28.05 58.07 18.34
C GLY A 14 -29.31 57.26 17.96
N SER A 15 -30.04 56.86 18.99
CA SER A 15 -31.29 56.10 18.99
C SER A 15 -32.42 56.71 18.14
N ARG A 16 -33.26 55.86 17.52
CA ARG A 16 -34.72 56.00 17.59
C ARG A 16 -35.48 54.73 17.21
N PHE A 17 -36.37 54.38 18.13
CA PHE A 17 -37.46 53.42 18.12
C PHE A 17 -38.37 53.54 16.88
N PHE A 18 -38.78 52.40 16.32
CA PHE A 18 -40.11 52.22 15.74
C PHE A 18 -40.54 50.75 15.89
N LEU A 19 -41.58 50.52 16.70
CA LEU A 19 -42.38 49.30 16.72
C LEU A 19 -43.35 49.37 15.52
N LEU A 20 -43.55 48.25 14.81
CA LEU A 20 -44.90 47.74 14.47
C LEU A 20 -44.85 46.36 13.77
N LEU A 21 -45.59 45.43 14.39
CA LEU A 21 -46.44 44.34 13.85
C LEU A 21 -45.90 43.13 13.04
N LEU A 22 -46.16 41.99 13.68
CA LEU A 22 -46.48 40.63 13.19
C LEU A 22 -46.69 40.41 11.68
N ALA A 23 -46.03 39.37 11.15
CA ALA A 23 -46.67 38.37 10.30
C ALA A 23 -45.93 37.03 10.38
N CYS A 24 -46.71 35.97 10.56
CA CYS A 24 -46.29 34.58 10.60
C CYS A 24 -45.57 34.13 9.31
N SER A 25 -44.48 33.41 9.47
CA SER A 25 -44.09 32.34 8.54
C SER A 25 -43.35 31.26 9.32
N LEU A 26 -44.14 30.29 9.79
CA LEU A 26 -43.70 28.92 10.07
C LEU A 26 -43.23 28.30 8.74
N GLY A 27 -42.02 28.65 8.32
CA GLY A 27 -41.31 27.97 7.24
C GLY A 27 -40.46 26.89 7.87
N GLY A 28 -40.86 25.63 7.69
CA GLY A 28 -40.21 24.46 8.26
C GLY A 28 -38.69 24.51 8.09
N GLN A 29 -37.99 24.48 9.22
CA GLN A 29 -36.61 24.03 9.25
C GLN A 29 -36.64 22.57 8.83
N ASN A 30 -36.48 22.31 7.53
CA ASN A 30 -35.95 21.04 7.08
C ASN A 30 -34.54 20.96 7.63
N SER A 31 -34.41 20.51 8.88
CA SER A 31 -33.20 19.88 9.36
C SER A 31 -33.03 18.65 8.48
N VAL A 32 -32.42 18.84 7.30
CA VAL A 32 -31.80 17.77 6.55
C VAL A 32 -30.64 17.35 7.43
N TYR A 33 -30.94 16.47 8.39
CA TYR A 33 -29.97 15.54 8.90
C TYR A 33 -29.50 14.77 7.67
N ALA A 34 -28.41 15.22 7.07
CA ALA A 34 -27.60 14.36 6.23
C ALA A 34 -27.25 13.18 7.14
N GLN A 35 -28.00 12.10 7.01
CA GLN A 35 -27.61 10.82 7.56
C GLN A 35 -26.15 10.64 7.11
N PRO A 36 -25.21 10.34 8.02
CA PRO A 36 -23.91 9.89 7.57
C PRO A 36 -24.22 8.67 6.71
N GLN A 37 -24.06 8.79 5.40
CA GLN A 37 -23.94 7.60 4.58
C GLN A 37 -22.75 6.89 5.18
N THR A 38 -23.03 5.83 5.93
CA THR A 38 -22.07 4.75 6.16
C THR A 38 -21.78 4.21 4.78
N THR A 39 -20.91 4.90 4.04
CA THR A 39 -20.31 4.44 2.79
C THR A 39 -19.42 3.29 3.19
N GLN A 40 -20.06 2.15 3.43
CA GLN A 40 -19.42 0.89 3.71
C GLN A 40 -18.51 0.63 2.52
N LEU A 41 -17.22 0.55 2.81
CA LEU A 41 -16.21 0.28 1.82
C LEU A 41 -16.42 -1.16 1.31
N LEU A 42 -16.31 -1.36 0.00
CA LEU A 42 -16.34 -2.71 -0.56
C LEU A 42 -15.11 -3.48 -0.02
N PRO A 43 -15.26 -4.67 0.57
CA PRO A 43 -14.13 -5.38 1.15
C PRO A 43 -13.16 -5.86 0.07
N PHE A 44 -11.87 -5.87 0.38
CA PHE A 44 -10.86 -6.66 -0.35
C PHE A 44 -10.99 -8.15 -0.05
N PHE A 45 -11.44 -8.50 1.16
CA PHE A 45 -11.60 -9.87 1.60
C PHE A 45 -12.93 -10.07 2.30
N ASP A 46 -13.69 -11.08 1.90
CA ASP A 46 -14.94 -11.45 2.56
C ASP A 46 -15.17 -12.97 2.52
N ASN A 47 -16.37 -13.41 2.93
CA ASN A 47 -16.75 -14.83 2.95
C ASN A 47 -17.95 -15.10 2.03
N VAL A 48 -18.18 -14.24 1.03
CA VAL A 48 -19.34 -14.28 0.14
C VAL A 48 -18.85 -14.46 -1.29
N ASP A 49 -19.21 -15.58 -1.91
CA ASP A 49 -18.99 -15.79 -3.34
C ASP A 49 -19.86 -14.81 -4.14
N ASN A 50 -19.23 -13.71 -4.60
CA ASN A 50 -19.89 -12.59 -5.26
C ASN A 50 -19.28 -12.28 -6.63
N PRO A 51 -19.35 -13.22 -7.59
CA PRO A 51 -18.62 -13.10 -8.84
C PRO A 51 -19.07 -11.86 -9.63
N VAL A 52 -18.07 -11.13 -10.15
CA VAL A 52 -18.23 -9.93 -10.98
C VAL A 52 -17.42 -10.07 -12.27
N PRO A 53 -17.77 -9.33 -13.32
CA PRO A 53 -16.97 -9.38 -14.54
C PRO A 53 -15.60 -8.76 -14.25
N VAL A 54 -14.56 -9.32 -14.86
CA VAL A 54 -13.18 -8.84 -14.72
C VAL A 54 -12.59 -8.50 -16.09
N GLY A 55 -11.55 -7.65 -16.09
CA GLY A 55 -10.79 -7.30 -17.29
C GLY A 55 -9.88 -8.45 -17.75
N PHE A 56 -9.39 -9.25 -16.80
CA PHE A 56 -8.66 -10.48 -17.08
C PHE A 56 -8.97 -11.57 -16.04
N PRO A 57 -9.19 -12.83 -16.49
CA PRO A 57 -9.40 -13.26 -17.87
C PRO A 57 -10.67 -12.66 -18.51
N ALA A 58 -10.58 -12.28 -19.78
CA ALA A 58 -11.67 -11.58 -20.46
C ALA A 58 -12.90 -12.49 -20.64
N GLY A 59 -14.09 -11.96 -20.32
CA GLY A 59 -15.36 -12.69 -20.45
C GLY A 59 -15.72 -13.58 -19.26
N GLU A 60 -14.85 -13.66 -18.25
CA GLU A 60 -15.09 -14.43 -17.03
C GLU A 60 -15.80 -13.62 -15.95
N GLN A 61 -16.48 -14.33 -15.05
CA GLN A 61 -17.13 -13.81 -13.85
C GLN A 61 -16.44 -14.43 -12.64
N LEU A 62 -15.68 -13.63 -11.88
CA LEU A 62 -14.83 -14.12 -10.80
C LEU A 62 -15.13 -13.39 -9.50
N ASP A 63 -15.03 -14.11 -8.39
CA ASP A 63 -14.97 -13.50 -7.07
C ASP A 63 -13.61 -12.80 -6.89
N ILE A 64 -13.68 -11.49 -6.65
CA ILE A 64 -12.52 -10.61 -6.49
C ILE A 64 -12.29 -10.20 -5.02
N SER A 65 -12.98 -10.85 -4.08
CA SER A 65 -12.91 -10.63 -2.64
C SER A 65 -12.58 -11.93 -1.89
N PRO A 66 -11.38 -12.52 -2.09
CA PRO A 66 -11.06 -13.83 -1.52
C PRO A 66 -11.17 -13.84 0.01
N LEU A 67 -11.17 -15.04 0.60
CA LEU A 67 -11.16 -15.18 2.06
C LEU A 67 -10.04 -14.35 2.69
N PRO A 68 -10.25 -13.76 3.89
CA PRO A 68 -9.20 -13.05 4.59
C PRO A 68 -7.98 -13.96 4.85
N PRO A 69 -6.77 -13.56 4.42
CA PRO A 69 -5.57 -14.35 4.64
C PRO A 69 -5.20 -14.35 6.13
N LYS A 70 -4.54 -15.41 6.58
CA LYS A 70 -4.01 -15.49 7.95
C LYS A 70 -2.63 -14.86 7.99
N LEU A 71 -2.45 -13.85 8.84
CA LEU A 71 -1.15 -13.20 9.05
C LEU A 71 -0.31 -13.99 10.04
N ASN A 72 0.95 -14.24 9.66
CA ASN A 72 1.94 -14.82 10.56
C ASN A 72 2.63 -13.72 11.40
N PRO A 73 3.44 -14.08 12.42
CA PRO A 73 4.09 -13.08 13.27
C PRO A 73 5.03 -12.11 12.53
N PHE A 74 5.64 -12.52 11.42
CA PHE A 74 6.50 -11.63 10.63
C PHE A 74 5.68 -10.65 9.78
N ASP A 75 4.54 -11.09 9.25
CA ASP A 75 3.57 -10.23 8.56
C ASP A 75 3.13 -9.07 9.46
N GLU A 76 2.70 -9.39 10.69
CA GLU A 76 2.30 -8.40 11.69
C GLU A 76 3.46 -7.43 12.03
N ALA A 77 4.69 -7.93 12.14
CA ALA A 77 5.85 -7.08 12.39
C ALA A 77 6.19 -6.14 11.22
N VAL A 78 6.01 -6.60 9.98
CA VAL A 78 6.13 -5.76 8.78
C VAL A 78 5.07 -4.66 8.80
N LEU A 79 3.82 -4.99 9.10
CA LEU A 79 2.73 -4.01 9.22
C LEU A 79 2.98 -2.98 10.32
N ASN A 80 3.50 -3.42 11.47
CA ASN A 80 3.90 -2.55 12.58
C ASN A 80 5.08 -1.63 12.19
N THR A 81 6.03 -2.16 11.41
CA THR A 81 7.16 -1.37 10.88
C THR A 81 6.67 -0.29 9.91
N CYS A 82 5.68 -0.63 9.07
CA CYS A 82 5.03 0.29 8.15
C CYS A 82 4.26 1.42 8.84
N GLY A 83 3.59 1.15 9.97
CA GLY A 83 2.75 2.15 10.64
C GLY A 83 1.56 2.59 9.77
N SER A 84 1.09 3.83 9.91
CA SER A 84 -0.03 4.35 9.10
C SER A 84 0.31 4.43 7.60
N ILE A 85 -0.69 4.33 6.71
CA ILE A 85 -0.48 4.45 5.26
C ILE A 85 0.21 5.78 4.87
N GLY A 86 1.21 5.71 3.99
CA GLY A 86 2.04 6.84 3.61
C GLY A 86 3.12 7.23 4.62
N THR A 87 3.31 6.47 5.71
CA THR A 87 4.42 6.68 6.65
C THR A 87 5.72 6.16 6.05
N ARG A 88 6.80 6.93 6.22
CA ARG A 88 8.15 6.50 5.81
C ARG A 88 8.77 5.50 6.77
N VAL A 89 9.44 4.50 6.23
CA VAL A 89 10.23 3.54 7.02
C VAL A 89 11.69 3.96 7.02
N SER A 90 12.26 4.20 8.20
CA SER A 90 13.69 4.50 8.36
C SER A 90 14.55 3.24 8.27
N ALA A 91 15.84 3.43 7.96
CA ALA A 91 16.82 2.36 8.01
C ALA A 91 16.86 1.67 9.39
N ASP A 92 16.84 2.46 10.47
CA ASP A 92 16.87 1.94 11.84
C ASP A 92 15.66 1.06 12.16
N LYS A 93 14.45 1.46 11.73
CA LYS A 93 13.24 0.64 11.93
C LYS A 93 13.33 -0.68 11.16
N PHE A 94 13.82 -0.64 9.92
CA PHE A 94 14.02 -1.85 9.13
C PHE A 94 15.09 -2.77 9.75
N GLN A 95 16.19 -2.22 10.25
CA GLN A 95 17.21 -2.98 10.97
C GLN A 95 16.69 -3.56 12.28
N GLN A 96 15.85 -2.83 13.00
CA GLN A 96 15.20 -3.31 14.21
C GLN A 96 14.25 -4.48 13.90
N LEU A 97 13.44 -4.38 12.84
CA LEU A 97 12.62 -5.49 12.34
C LEU A 97 13.48 -6.73 12.10
N LEU A 98 14.56 -6.60 11.33
CA LEU A 98 15.44 -7.75 11.04
C LEU A 98 16.16 -8.31 12.28
N SER A 99 16.51 -7.44 13.23
CA SER A 99 17.16 -7.86 14.48
C SER A 99 16.24 -8.69 15.36
N ASN A 100 14.94 -8.40 15.33
CA ASN A 100 13.92 -9.17 16.05
C ASN A 100 13.58 -10.52 15.38
N TYR A 101 13.96 -10.70 14.10
CA TYR A 101 13.68 -11.91 13.31
C TYR A 101 14.96 -12.50 12.71
N PRO A 102 15.89 -13.03 13.55
CA PRO A 102 17.17 -13.55 13.09
C PRO A 102 17.05 -14.72 12.10
N ASP A 103 15.97 -15.52 12.19
CA ASP A 103 15.71 -16.60 11.23
C ASP A 103 15.41 -16.08 9.82
N VAL A 104 14.73 -14.93 9.70
CA VAL A 104 14.50 -14.26 8.41
C VAL A 104 15.83 -13.79 7.83
N VAL A 105 16.71 -13.21 8.65
CA VAL A 105 18.07 -12.81 8.23
C VAL A 105 18.87 -14.01 7.73
N LYS A 106 18.81 -15.15 8.43
CA LYS A 106 19.49 -16.38 8.01
C LYS A 106 18.98 -16.86 6.65
N LYS A 107 17.67 -16.85 6.42
CA LYS A 107 17.09 -17.21 5.11
C LYS A 107 17.50 -16.22 4.02
N LEU A 108 17.54 -14.92 4.33
CA LEU A 108 18.04 -13.90 3.39
C LEU A 108 19.50 -14.14 3.02
N GLN A 109 20.34 -14.53 3.97
CA GLN A 109 21.72 -14.94 3.69
C GLN A 109 21.78 -16.17 2.79
N GLN A 110 20.92 -17.16 3.01
CA GLN A 110 20.88 -18.37 2.18
C GLN A 110 20.52 -18.05 0.73
N VAL A 111 19.45 -17.28 0.49
CA VAL A 111 18.99 -16.97 -0.88
C VAL A 111 19.90 -15.99 -1.63
N SER A 112 20.78 -15.27 -0.94
CA SER A 112 21.74 -14.34 -1.53
C SER A 112 23.17 -14.90 -1.61
N GLY A 113 23.41 -16.12 -1.11
CA GLY A 113 24.75 -16.70 -1.02
C GLY A 113 25.66 -16.03 0.03
N GLY A 114 25.05 -15.36 1.02
CA GLY A 114 25.73 -14.71 2.15
C GLY A 114 26.33 -13.33 1.85
N GLU A 115 26.12 -12.79 0.65
CA GLU A 115 26.62 -11.47 0.26
C GLU A 115 25.72 -10.77 -0.77
N LEU A 116 25.42 -9.50 -0.54
CA LEU A 116 24.68 -8.66 -1.49
C LEU A 116 25.62 -7.74 -2.29
N ARG A 117 26.82 -7.46 -1.75
CA ARG A 117 27.90 -6.78 -2.45
C ARG A 117 29.11 -7.71 -2.55
N PRO A 118 29.82 -7.75 -3.68
CA PRO A 118 30.99 -8.61 -3.84
C PRO A 118 32.02 -8.42 -2.72
N GLY A 119 32.41 -9.51 -2.06
CA GLY A 119 33.44 -9.50 -1.02
C GLY A 119 32.98 -9.02 0.36
N ARG A 120 31.70 -8.65 0.51
CA ARG A 120 31.12 -8.16 1.78
C ARG A 120 30.25 -9.25 2.41
N LYS A 121 30.90 -10.16 3.14
CA LYS A 121 30.29 -11.41 3.65
C LYS A 121 30.08 -11.43 5.16
N ASN A 122 30.70 -10.54 5.92
CA ASN A 122 30.52 -10.56 7.37
C ASN A 122 29.11 -10.07 7.74
N LYS A 123 28.62 -10.47 8.93
CA LYS A 123 27.24 -10.21 9.36
C LYS A 123 26.86 -8.73 9.33
N ALA A 124 27.75 -7.85 9.81
CA ALA A 124 27.48 -6.42 9.85
C ALA A 124 27.39 -5.82 8.43
N GLN A 125 28.32 -6.18 7.56
CA GLN A 125 28.30 -5.76 6.16
C GLN A 125 27.06 -6.27 5.41
N PHE A 126 26.67 -7.53 5.65
CA PHE A 126 25.48 -8.10 5.05
C PHE A 126 24.21 -7.33 5.47
N LEU A 127 24.05 -7.02 6.76
CA LEU A 127 22.91 -6.25 7.26
C LEU A 127 22.90 -4.82 6.72
N GLU A 128 24.08 -4.17 6.65
CA GLU A 128 24.23 -2.86 6.03
C GLU A 128 23.80 -2.89 4.55
N ASP A 129 24.29 -3.87 3.79
CA ASP A 129 23.97 -4.02 2.37
C ASP A 129 22.48 -4.33 2.18
N LEU A 130 21.92 -5.23 2.99
CA LEU A 130 20.50 -5.57 2.99
C LEU A 130 19.63 -4.34 3.27
N THR A 131 19.99 -3.56 4.29
CA THR A 131 19.30 -2.30 4.60
C THR A 131 19.37 -1.35 3.40
N ASN A 132 20.56 -1.17 2.83
CA ASN A 132 20.78 -0.27 1.71
C ASN A 132 19.96 -0.63 0.48
N ILE A 133 19.87 -1.92 0.12
CA ILE A 133 19.12 -2.33 -1.09
C ILE A 133 17.61 -2.14 -0.92
N TRP A 134 17.08 -2.25 0.31
CA TRP A 134 15.65 -2.14 0.57
C TRP A 134 15.20 -0.70 0.84
N ILE A 135 16.05 0.13 1.45
CA ILE A 135 15.69 1.47 1.92
C ILE A 135 16.10 2.58 0.95
N LYS A 136 17.25 2.47 0.27
CA LYS A 136 17.80 3.57 -0.58
C LYS A 136 16.80 4.06 -1.62
N ARG A 137 16.02 3.16 -2.22
CA ARG A 137 14.99 3.47 -3.21
C ARG A 137 13.58 3.21 -2.71
N ARG A 138 13.42 3.10 -1.38
CA ARG A 138 12.14 2.89 -0.69
C ARG A 138 11.42 1.61 -1.13
N GLY A 139 12.14 0.59 -1.59
CA GLY A 139 11.55 -0.68 -2.01
C GLY A 139 10.72 -1.34 -0.90
N PHE A 140 11.17 -1.27 0.36
CA PHE A 140 10.41 -1.84 1.49
C PHE A 140 9.07 -1.10 1.69
N GLU A 141 9.13 0.23 1.73
CA GLU A 141 7.95 1.09 1.87
C GLU A 141 6.97 0.88 0.70
N HIS A 142 7.49 0.89 -0.52
CA HIS A 142 6.69 0.72 -1.73
C HIS A 142 6.00 -0.65 -1.75
N ILE A 143 6.74 -1.74 -1.58
CA ILE A 143 6.20 -3.11 -1.69
C ILE A 143 5.21 -3.41 -0.55
N PHE A 144 5.58 -3.13 0.70
CA PHE A 144 4.81 -3.58 1.87
C PHE A 144 3.87 -2.54 2.44
N CYS A 145 4.26 -1.27 2.47
CA CYS A 145 3.58 -0.25 3.26
C CYS A 145 2.55 0.56 2.46
N GLY A 146 2.84 0.79 1.17
CA GLY A 146 2.07 1.68 0.29
C GLY A 146 2.38 3.16 0.53
N GLU A 147 2.44 3.91 -0.56
CA GLU A 147 2.73 5.35 -0.58
C GLU A 147 1.50 6.13 -1.04
N ILE A 148 1.28 7.33 -0.50
CA ILE A 148 0.27 8.26 -0.99
C ILE A 148 0.97 9.41 -1.70
N TYR A 149 0.90 9.44 -3.03
CA TYR A 149 1.51 10.52 -3.82
C TYR A 149 0.56 11.69 -4.00
N ASN A 150 -0.69 11.41 -4.36
CA ASN A 150 -1.75 12.40 -4.47
C ASN A 150 -3.14 11.73 -4.33
N ALA A 151 -4.22 12.44 -4.68
CA ALA A 151 -5.58 11.92 -4.52
C ALA A 151 -5.94 10.76 -5.46
N ASN A 152 -5.20 10.56 -6.55
CA ASN A 152 -5.47 9.54 -7.57
C ASN A 152 -4.24 8.66 -7.85
N ASP A 153 -3.28 8.61 -6.92
CA ASP A 153 -2.01 7.92 -7.13
C ASP A 153 -1.49 7.35 -5.83
N ILE A 154 -1.51 6.02 -5.75
CA ILE A 154 -0.99 5.25 -4.63
C ILE A 154 0.25 4.51 -5.17
N GLY A 155 1.39 4.69 -4.51
CA GLY A 155 2.60 3.95 -4.85
C GLY A 155 2.59 2.57 -4.19
N GLY A 156 2.92 1.52 -4.95
CA GLY A 156 3.21 0.22 -4.38
C GLY A 156 1.97 -0.52 -3.87
N LEU A 157 1.99 -0.94 -2.60
CA LEU A 157 0.89 -1.66 -1.93
C LEU A 157 0.69 -3.07 -2.53
N HIS A 158 1.70 -3.93 -2.41
CA HIS A 158 1.71 -5.26 -3.07
C HIS A 158 1.62 -6.43 -2.09
N PHE A 159 1.55 -6.14 -0.79
CA PHE A 159 1.46 -7.13 0.27
C PHE A 159 0.02 -7.28 0.77
N TYR A 160 -0.56 -8.47 0.66
CA TYR A 160 -1.96 -8.73 1.05
C TYR A 160 -2.26 -8.33 2.50
N GLY A 161 -1.28 -8.46 3.40
CA GLY A 161 -1.49 -8.13 4.81
C GLY A 161 -1.78 -6.65 5.00
N ARG A 162 -1.26 -5.80 4.12
CA ARG A 162 -1.54 -4.37 4.16
C ARG A 162 -2.97 -4.06 3.74
N TYR A 163 -3.52 -4.76 2.76
CA TYR A 163 -4.94 -4.64 2.39
C TYR A 163 -5.84 -5.06 3.56
N LEU A 164 -5.53 -6.21 4.17
CA LEU A 164 -6.32 -6.72 5.30
C LEU A 164 -6.29 -5.76 6.48
N GLN A 165 -5.12 -5.21 6.81
CA GLN A 165 -4.97 -4.23 7.87
C GLN A 165 -5.82 -2.96 7.61
N LEU A 166 -5.76 -2.40 6.41
CA LEU A 166 -6.50 -1.19 6.07
C LEU A 166 -8.02 -1.42 6.02
N GLN A 167 -8.45 -2.60 5.56
CA GLN A 167 -9.84 -3.03 5.63
C GLN A 167 -10.32 -3.13 7.08
N ASN A 168 -9.57 -3.81 7.95
CA ASN A 168 -9.93 -3.99 9.36
C ASN A 168 -9.96 -2.67 10.14
N GLN A 169 -9.18 -1.69 9.72
CA GLN A 169 -9.24 -0.31 10.23
C GLN A 169 -10.46 0.47 9.72
N GLY A 170 -11.23 -0.07 8.76
CA GLY A 170 -12.39 0.59 8.16
C GLY A 170 -12.02 1.76 7.24
N ILE A 171 -10.75 1.85 6.81
CA ILE A 171 -10.25 2.98 6.03
C ILE A 171 -9.93 2.65 4.59
N ALA A 172 -9.91 1.38 4.16
CA ALA A 172 -9.75 1.05 2.75
C ALA A 172 -10.67 -0.08 2.29
N GLY A 173 -10.93 -0.09 0.99
CA GLY A 173 -11.68 -1.13 0.31
C GLY A 173 -11.54 -1.02 -1.20
N ARG A 174 -12.18 -1.93 -1.93
CA ARG A 174 -12.19 -1.94 -3.39
C ARG A 174 -12.88 -0.70 -3.96
N LEU A 175 -12.34 -0.21 -5.07
CA LEU A 175 -12.95 0.86 -5.84
C LEU A 175 -14.18 0.31 -6.58
N PRO A 176 -15.39 0.85 -6.37
CA PRO A 176 -16.56 0.41 -7.10
C PRO A 176 -16.44 0.71 -8.60
N ASN A 177 -17.11 -0.10 -9.42
CA ASN A 177 -17.22 0.09 -10.87
C ASN A 177 -15.87 0.10 -11.62
N ASN A 178 -14.90 -0.71 -11.17
CA ASN A 178 -13.55 -0.78 -11.75
C ASN A 178 -13.30 -2.04 -12.61
N GLN A 179 -14.33 -2.84 -12.89
CA GLN A 179 -14.26 -4.20 -13.46
C GLN A 179 -13.32 -4.32 -14.68
N ALA A 180 -13.33 -3.34 -15.59
CA ALA A 180 -12.49 -3.36 -16.80
C ALA A 180 -10.97 -3.26 -16.54
N LYS A 181 -10.56 -2.95 -15.30
CA LYS A 181 -9.16 -2.87 -14.86
C LYS A 181 -8.80 -3.95 -13.83
N GLU A 182 -9.76 -4.75 -13.42
CA GLU A 182 -9.55 -5.85 -12.49
C GLU A 182 -8.92 -7.03 -13.23
N GLU A 183 -7.83 -7.59 -12.68
CA GLU A 183 -7.19 -8.79 -13.22
C GLU A 183 -7.05 -9.81 -12.10
N VAL A 184 -7.62 -11.00 -12.29
CA VAL A 184 -7.68 -12.02 -11.23
C VAL A 184 -7.25 -13.37 -11.75
N ILE A 185 -6.30 -13.98 -11.04
CA ILE A 185 -6.04 -15.42 -11.09
C ILE A 185 -6.51 -15.96 -9.74
N PRO A 186 -7.68 -16.64 -9.67
CA PRO A 186 -8.29 -17.03 -8.40
C PRO A 186 -7.33 -17.79 -7.49
N GLY A 187 -7.24 -17.36 -6.23
CA GLY A 187 -6.34 -17.93 -5.23
C GLY A 187 -4.86 -17.57 -5.41
N VAL A 188 -4.50 -16.73 -6.39
CA VAL A 188 -3.09 -16.45 -6.74
C VAL A 188 -2.79 -14.97 -6.86
N ILE A 189 -3.43 -14.25 -7.80
CA ILE A 189 -3.18 -12.82 -8.07
C ILE A 189 -4.50 -12.08 -8.05
N TYR A 190 -4.51 -10.95 -7.37
CA TYR A 190 -5.65 -10.03 -7.35
C TYR A 190 -5.14 -8.62 -7.65
N THR A 191 -5.49 -8.11 -8.82
CA THR A 191 -5.29 -6.73 -9.22
C THR A 191 -6.61 -6.02 -9.17
N VAL A 192 -6.73 -5.08 -8.23
CA VAL A 192 -7.98 -4.38 -7.95
C VAL A 192 -7.81 -2.87 -7.88
N GLY A 193 -8.89 -2.15 -8.15
CA GLY A 193 -9.00 -0.74 -7.80
C GLY A 193 -9.16 -0.58 -6.29
N ILE A 194 -8.57 0.46 -5.73
CA ILE A 194 -8.58 0.73 -4.29
C ILE A 194 -9.10 2.15 -4.00
N LEU A 195 -9.78 2.26 -2.87
CA LEU A 195 -10.14 3.52 -2.23
C LEU A 195 -9.65 3.52 -0.78
N ILE A 196 -8.98 4.61 -0.36
CA ILE A 196 -8.47 4.83 1.00
C ILE A 196 -9.04 6.14 1.57
N LYS A 197 -9.61 6.08 2.77
CA LYS A 197 -10.03 7.21 3.60
C LYS A 197 -8.85 7.64 4.47
N GLN A 198 -8.31 8.83 4.25
CA GLN A 198 -7.23 9.42 5.03
C GLN A 198 -7.72 10.72 5.67
N GLY A 199 -8.22 10.63 6.91
CA GLY A 199 -8.91 11.75 7.56
C GLY A 199 -10.15 12.15 6.77
N SER A 200 -10.24 13.42 6.35
CA SER A 200 -11.33 13.93 5.50
C SER A 200 -11.11 13.68 4.00
N ARG A 201 -9.95 13.14 3.61
CA ARG A 201 -9.60 12.93 2.20
C ARG A 201 -9.90 11.51 1.78
N THR A 202 -10.28 11.36 0.52
CA THR A 202 -10.30 10.07 -0.16
C THR A 202 -9.20 10.05 -1.20
N VAL A 203 -8.39 8.99 -1.15
CA VAL A 203 -7.37 8.69 -2.15
C VAL A 203 -7.82 7.43 -2.88
N ARG A 204 -7.63 7.38 -4.19
CA ARG A 204 -7.97 6.21 -5.00
C ARG A 204 -6.87 5.87 -5.97
N ASP A 205 -6.88 4.63 -6.42
CA ASP A 205 -6.09 4.18 -7.55
C ASP A 205 -6.88 3.07 -8.25
N ASN A 206 -6.82 3.00 -9.57
CA ASN A 206 -7.61 2.04 -10.34
C ASN A 206 -6.88 0.71 -10.54
N ILE A 207 -5.61 0.59 -10.14
CA ILE A 207 -4.84 -0.62 -10.34
C ILE A 207 -3.81 -0.86 -9.24
N LYS A 208 -4.08 -1.87 -8.41
CA LYS A 208 -3.14 -2.37 -7.40
C LYS A 208 -3.20 -3.89 -7.28
N GLY A 209 -2.05 -4.51 -7.51
CA GLY A 209 -1.89 -5.97 -7.49
C GLY A 209 -1.24 -6.47 -6.21
N TYR A 210 -1.76 -7.56 -5.65
CA TYR A 210 -1.11 -8.36 -4.63
C TYR A 210 -1.20 -9.85 -4.95
N SER A 211 -0.30 -10.64 -4.35
CA SER A 211 -0.31 -12.09 -4.46
C SER A 211 -1.07 -12.60 -3.25
N TYR A 212 -2.00 -13.51 -3.45
CA TYR A 212 -2.71 -14.16 -2.35
C TYR A 212 -1.89 -15.28 -1.70
N LEU A 213 -0.79 -15.70 -2.35
CA LEU A 213 0.07 -16.78 -1.88
C LEU A 213 1.32 -16.30 -1.14
N SER A 214 1.79 -15.06 -1.36
CA SER A 214 3.06 -14.60 -0.79
C SER A 214 2.92 -13.78 0.48
N ASN A 215 3.36 -14.36 1.60
CA ASN A 215 3.51 -13.62 2.85
C ASN A 215 4.72 -12.66 2.81
N ALA A 216 4.88 -11.82 3.83
CA ALA A 216 5.92 -10.79 3.83
C ALA A 216 7.34 -11.37 3.81
N GLN A 217 7.57 -12.52 4.46
CA GLN A 217 8.87 -13.18 4.46
C GLN A 217 9.22 -13.67 3.06
N GLU A 218 8.28 -14.32 2.37
CA GLU A 218 8.49 -14.83 1.00
C GLU A 218 8.79 -13.70 0.03
N MET A 219 8.00 -12.64 0.03
CA MET A 219 8.24 -11.47 -0.82
C MET A 219 9.63 -10.86 -0.55
N LEU A 220 10.04 -10.75 0.72
CA LEU A 220 11.35 -10.23 1.11
C LEU A 220 12.49 -11.13 0.59
N LEU A 221 12.31 -12.45 0.69
CA LEU A 221 13.28 -13.43 0.21
C LEU A 221 13.39 -13.42 -1.31
N ASP A 222 12.26 -13.48 -2.03
CA ASP A 222 12.24 -13.54 -3.49
C ASP A 222 12.80 -12.26 -4.10
N ALA A 223 12.36 -11.08 -3.66
CA ALA A 223 12.90 -9.83 -4.18
C ALA A 223 14.41 -9.68 -3.92
N THR A 224 14.88 -10.12 -2.74
CA THR A 224 16.33 -10.12 -2.42
C THR A 224 17.11 -11.10 -3.28
N LYS A 225 16.56 -12.29 -3.51
CA LYS A 225 17.14 -13.32 -4.39
C LYS A 225 17.25 -12.80 -5.82
N VAL A 226 16.18 -12.23 -6.37
CA VAL A 226 16.17 -11.67 -7.73
C VAL A 226 17.18 -10.53 -7.85
N PHE A 227 17.25 -9.65 -6.86
CA PHE A 227 18.26 -8.58 -6.82
C PHE A 227 19.69 -9.12 -6.96
N LYS A 228 20.03 -10.20 -6.23
CA LYS A 228 21.33 -10.87 -6.34
C LYS A 228 21.54 -11.50 -7.73
N LEU A 229 20.54 -12.20 -8.27
CA LEU A 229 20.59 -12.82 -9.60
C LEU A 229 20.82 -11.80 -10.72
N GLN A 230 20.27 -10.59 -10.57
CA GLN A 230 20.51 -9.49 -11.50
C GLN A 230 21.91 -8.87 -11.38
N ARG A 231 22.80 -9.43 -10.54
CA ARG A 231 24.19 -8.98 -10.35
C ARG A 231 24.29 -7.51 -9.92
N ASN A 232 23.31 -7.03 -9.16
CA ASN A 232 23.26 -5.65 -8.66
C ASN A 232 23.23 -4.57 -9.76
N THR A 233 22.79 -4.89 -10.97
CA THR A 233 22.59 -3.91 -12.05
C THR A 233 21.19 -3.30 -11.99
N GLU A 234 20.98 -2.25 -12.78
CA GLU A 234 19.60 -1.82 -13.08
C GLU A 234 18.88 -2.95 -13.82
N ALA A 235 17.63 -3.18 -13.44
CA ALA A 235 16.81 -4.24 -14.01
C ALA A 235 15.34 -3.86 -13.92
N ALA A 236 14.58 -4.20 -14.96
CA ALA A 236 13.14 -4.31 -14.95
C ALA A 236 12.83 -5.63 -15.68
N CYS A 237 12.32 -6.62 -14.97
CA CYS A 237 12.18 -7.96 -15.52
C CYS A 237 11.07 -8.77 -14.83
N ILE A 238 10.60 -9.81 -15.52
CA ILE A 238 9.61 -10.76 -15.04
C ILE A 238 10.32 -11.93 -14.36
N TYR A 239 10.03 -12.14 -13.07
CA TYR A 239 10.45 -13.30 -12.29
C TYR A 239 9.25 -14.20 -12.03
N ILE A 240 9.43 -15.50 -12.19
CA ILE A 240 8.39 -16.49 -11.86
C ILE A 240 8.61 -16.94 -10.43
N VAL A 241 7.72 -16.52 -9.53
CA VAL A 241 7.67 -17.04 -8.16
C VAL A 241 7.09 -18.45 -8.21
N LYS A 242 7.61 -19.32 -7.34
CA LYS A 242 7.02 -20.62 -7.05
C LYS A 242 6.68 -20.64 -5.57
N ASP A 243 5.39 -20.67 -5.27
CA ASP A 243 4.92 -20.82 -3.90
C ASP A 243 5.39 -22.17 -3.34
N SER A 244 5.90 -22.16 -2.12
CA SER A 244 6.54 -23.32 -1.50
C SER A 244 5.53 -24.30 -0.91
N GLU A 245 4.33 -23.82 -0.56
CA GLU A 245 3.29 -24.64 0.07
C GLU A 245 2.45 -25.37 -0.98
N THR A 246 2.00 -24.65 -2.01
CA THR A 246 1.11 -25.18 -3.07
C THR A 246 1.88 -25.66 -4.30
N GLY A 247 3.13 -25.22 -4.49
CA GLY A 247 3.88 -25.46 -5.72
C GLY A 247 3.43 -24.60 -6.91
N THR A 248 2.40 -23.77 -6.74
CA THR A 248 1.84 -22.87 -7.76
C THR A 248 2.88 -21.85 -8.19
N THR A 249 2.99 -21.62 -9.50
CA THR A 249 3.87 -20.59 -10.03
C THR A 249 3.07 -19.40 -10.55
N PHE A 250 3.58 -18.20 -10.35
CA PHE A 250 2.94 -17.00 -10.87
C PHE A 250 3.98 -15.92 -11.20
N PRO A 251 3.70 -15.07 -12.20
CA PRO A 251 4.66 -14.07 -12.61
C PRO A 251 4.62 -12.84 -11.70
N THR A 252 5.81 -12.25 -11.53
CA THR A 252 6.03 -11.04 -10.76
C THR A 252 6.95 -10.11 -11.54
N VAL A 253 6.71 -8.81 -11.44
CA VAL A 253 7.59 -7.78 -11.98
C VAL A 253 8.56 -7.36 -10.89
N PHE A 254 9.85 -7.42 -11.19
CA PHE A 254 10.93 -6.94 -10.33
C PHE A 254 11.60 -5.72 -10.96
N VAL A 255 11.84 -4.69 -10.16
CA VAL A 255 12.59 -3.50 -10.59
C VAL A 255 13.67 -3.14 -9.58
N SER A 256 14.89 -2.93 -10.07
CA SER A 256 16.00 -2.36 -9.33
C SER A 256 16.66 -1.21 -10.09
N LYS A 257 17.05 -0.17 -9.34
CA LYS A 257 17.75 1.02 -9.87
C LYS A 257 18.79 1.49 -8.87
N GLU A 258 19.89 2.08 -9.34
CA GLU A 258 20.95 2.64 -8.46
C GLU A 258 21.44 1.64 -7.40
N LYS A 259 21.48 0.36 -7.79
CA LYS A 259 21.85 -0.78 -6.93
C LYS A 259 20.95 -0.99 -5.70
N ALA A 260 19.65 -0.71 -5.82
CA ALA A 260 18.65 -0.94 -4.80
C ALA A 260 17.31 -1.37 -5.43
N ILE A 261 16.48 -2.05 -4.65
CA ILE A 261 15.15 -2.53 -5.02
C ILE A 261 14.18 -1.34 -5.06
N VAL A 262 13.42 -1.24 -6.14
CA VAL A 262 12.38 -0.22 -6.34
C VAL A 262 11.00 -0.82 -6.08
N THR A 263 10.69 -1.95 -6.73
CA THR A 263 9.41 -2.65 -6.53
C THR A 263 9.54 -4.13 -6.88
N PHE A 264 8.60 -4.91 -6.36
CA PHE A 264 8.39 -6.33 -6.61
C PHE A 264 6.91 -6.61 -6.41
N TYR A 265 6.20 -6.98 -7.48
CA TYR A 265 4.75 -7.16 -7.42
C TYR A 265 4.26 -8.22 -8.41
N PRO A 266 3.18 -8.93 -8.08
CA PRO A 266 2.54 -9.85 -9.01
C PRO A 266 1.68 -9.10 -10.02
N ASP A 267 1.60 -9.66 -11.21
CA ASP A 267 0.85 -9.12 -12.33
C ASP A 267 0.25 -10.32 -13.08
N ALA A 268 -1.02 -10.29 -13.46
CA ALA A 268 -1.64 -11.41 -14.16
C ALA A 268 -1.26 -11.44 -15.66
N THR A 269 -0.94 -10.27 -16.22
CA THR A 269 -0.64 -10.10 -17.65
C THR A 269 0.67 -9.35 -17.93
N PRO A 270 1.78 -9.63 -17.22
CA PRO A 270 2.98 -8.82 -17.32
C PRO A 270 3.63 -8.92 -18.69
N GLN A 271 4.16 -7.78 -19.15
CA GLN A 271 4.92 -7.69 -20.39
C GLN A 271 6.34 -7.24 -20.08
N GLY A 272 7.33 -7.88 -20.69
CA GLY A 272 8.74 -7.53 -20.51
C GLY A 272 9.70 -8.70 -20.64
N ALA A 273 10.98 -8.40 -20.45
CA ALA A 273 12.04 -9.41 -20.46
C ALA A 273 12.01 -10.26 -19.18
N LYS A 274 12.38 -11.54 -19.28
CA LYS A 274 12.56 -12.40 -18.11
C LYS A 274 13.78 -12.00 -17.30
N CYS A 275 13.71 -12.16 -15.98
CA CYS A 275 14.86 -11.98 -15.11
C CYS A 275 15.92 -13.04 -15.41
N ARG A 276 17.20 -12.71 -15.15
CA ARG A 276 18.28 -13.70 -15.17
C ARG A 276 17.97 -14.85 -14.21
N SER A 277 18.18 -16.08 -14.68
CA SER A 277 18.12 -17.34 -13.94
C SER A 277 19.50 -17.79 -13.49
#